data_AF-A0A6B3NIP6-F1
#
_entry.id   AF-A0A6B3NIP6-F1
#
_cell.length_a   1.000
_cell.length_b   1.000
_cell.length_c   1.000
_cell.angle_alpha   90.00
_cell.angle_beta   90.00
_cell.angle_gamma   90.00
#
_symmetry.space_group_name_H-M   'P 1'
#
loop_
_entity.id
_entity.type
_entity.pdbx_description
1 polymer ?
#
loop_
_entity_poly.entity_id
_entity_poly.type
_entity_poly.pdbx_seq_one_letter_code
_entity_poly.pdbx_strand_id
1 'polypeptide(L)' 'MKYRRFGRTQLQMPVFSCGGMRYQFKWQDVPRWQIPQDNQRNLEATIRRSIEVGIN' A
#
# COMPACT_ATOMS: atom_id res chain seq x y z
N MET A 1 10.99 0.86 -12.37
CA MET A 1 11.12 1.56 -11.07
C MET A 1 12.58 1.92 -10.79
N LYS A 2 12.87 3.03 -10.10
CA LYS A 2 14.23 3.36 -9.62
C LYS A 2 14.39 2.93 -8.17
N TYR A 3 15.51 2.26 -7.86
CA TYR A 3 15.87 1.84 -6.51
C TYR A 3 17.02 2.67 -5.96
N ARG A 4 17.06 2.84 -4.64
CA ARG A 4 18.16 3.45 -3.90
C ARG A 4 18.40 2.68 -2.62
N ARG A 5 19.62 2.80 -2.09
CA ARG A 5 19.94 2.24 -0.78
C ARG A 5 19.13 2.92 0.32
N PHE A 6 18.53 2.11 1.19
CA PHE A 6 17.88 2.59 2.41
C PHE A 6 18.91 2.87 3.50
N GLY A 7 19.28 4.14 3.66
CA GLY A 7 20.23 4.59 4.69
C GLY A 7 21.55 3.80 4.68
N ARG A 8 21.87 3.17 5.82
CA ARG A 8 23.07 2.34 6.01
C ARG A 8 22.80 0.83 5.90
N THR A 9 21.56 0.40 5.66
CA THR A 9 21.19 -1.03 5.67
C THR A 9 21.64 -1.80 4.43
N GLN A 10 22.09 -1.10 3.39
CA GLN A 10 22.38 -1.65 2.06
C GLN A 10 21.17 -2.24 1.31
N LEU A 11 19.98 -2.23 1.90
CA LEU A 11 18.75 -2.68 1.23
C LEU A 11 18.44 -1.76 0.03
N GLN A 12 18.18 -2.35 -1.12
CA GLN A 12 17.69 -1.63 -2.29
C GLN A 12 16.18 -1.44 -2.12
N MET A 13 15.76 -0.19 -1.93
CA MET A 13 14.34 0.17 -1.80
C MET A 13 13.91 1.00 -3.01
N PRO A 14 12.66 0.82 -3.50
CA PRO A 14 12.10 1.69 -4.52
C PRO A 14 12.02 3.13 -3.97
N VAL A 15 12.28 4.13 -4.83
CA VAL A 15 12.21 5.56 -4.46
C VAL A 15 10.80 5.98 -4.02
N PHE A 16 9.78 5.27 -4.50
CA PHE A 16 8.39 5.39 -4.07
C PHE A 16 7.98 4.16 -3.29
N SER A 17 7.11 4.35 -2.30
CA SER A 17 6.50 3.28 -1.52
C SER A 17 4.97 3.34 -1.63
N CYS A 18 4.31 2.20 -1.45
CA CYS A 18 2.86 2.10 -1.34
C CYS A 18 2.51 2.00 0.15
N GLY A 19 2.11 3.13 0.74
CA GLY A 19 1.73 3.19 2.15
C GLY A 19 0.37 2.56 2.45
N GLY A 20 0.18 2.12 3.70
CA GLY A 20 -1.02 1.39 4.15
C GLY A 20 -2.10 2.22 4.86
N MET A 21 -2.01 3.56 4.91
CA MET A 21 -2.95 4.38 5.71
C MET A 21 -4.43 4.15 5.35
N ARG A 22 -4.73 3.80 4.10
CA ARG A 22 -6.10 3.55 3.62
C ARG A 22 -6.60 2.11 3.85
N TYR A 23 -5.84 1.29 4.56
CA TYR A 23 -6.29 -0.02 5.02
C TYR A 23 -7.35 0.17 6.11
N GLN A 24 -7.20 1.25 6.88
CA GLN A 24 -8.19 1.70 7.84
C GLN A 24 -9.32 2.45 7.14
N PHE A 25 -10.55 1.98 7.32
CA PHE A 25 -11.75 2.65 6.80
C PHE A 25 -12.23 3.78 7.72
N LYS A 26 -12.20 3.55 9.04
CA LYS A 26 -12.58 4.51 10.08
C LYS A 26 -11.64 4.37 11.29
N TRP A 27 -11.57 5.42 12.11
CA TRP A 27 -10.81 5.41 13.36
C TRP A 27 -11.33 4.40 14.37
N GLN A 28 -12.65 4.23 14.44
CA GLN A 28 -13.28 3.17 15.24
C GLN A 28 -13.42 1.90 14.41
N ASP A 29 -13.23 0.76 15.07
CA ASP A 29 -13.49 -0.53 14.45
C ASP A 29 -14.96 -0.65 14.07
N VAL A 30 -15.18 -1.21 12.89
CA VAL A 30 -16.51 -1.54 12.39
C VAL A 30 -16.53 -2.99 11.92
N PRO A 31 -17.68 -3.67 12.01
CA PRO A 31 -17.85 -4.97 11.39
C PRO A 31 -17.52 -4.91 9.89
N ARG A 32 -16.88 -5.96 9.37
CA ARG A 32 -16.42 -6.03 7.97
C ARG A 32 -17.50 -5.70 6.94
N TRP A 33 -18.74 -6.12 7.19
CA TRP A 33 -19.88 -5.90 6.29
C TRP A 33 -20.31 -4.43 6.19
N GLN A 34 -19.85 -3.56 7.08
CA GLN A 34 -20.06 -2.11 7.01
C GLN A 34 -18.99 -1.39 6.18
N ILE A 35 -17.91 -2.07 5.81
CA ILE A 35 -16.86 -1.49 4.98
C ILE A 35 -17.33 -1.55 3.52
N PRO A 36 -17.44 -0.41 2.81
CA PRO A 36 -17.90 -0.41 1.43
C PRO A 36 -16.96 -1.24 0.54
N GLN A 37 -17.54 -2.02 -0.35
CA GLN A 37 -16.77 -2.89 -1.26
C GLN A 37 -15.84 -2.09 -2.16
N ASP A 38 -16.22 -0.88 -2.56
CA ASP A 38 -15.41 -0.02 -3.41
C ASP A 38 -14.12 0.45 -2.72
N ASN A 39 -14.14 0.64 -1.40
CA ASN A 39 -12.92 0.91 -0.64
C ASN A 39 -11.95 -0.27 -0.71
N GLN A 40 -12.45 -1.50 -0.58
CA GLN A 40 -11.64 -2.72 -0.67
C GLN A 40 -11.10 -2.93 -2.09
N ARG A 41 -11.93 -2.71 -3.12
CA ARG A 41 -11.51 -2.79 -4.53
C ARG A 41 -10.42 -1.77 -4.85
N ASN A 42 -10.58 -0.52 -4.39
CA ASN A 42 -9.59 0.52 -4.60
C ASN A 42 -8.27 0.18 -3.90
N LEU A 43 -8.35 -0.38 -2.67
CA LEU A 43 -7.17 -0.82 -1.93
C LEU A 43 -6.41 -1.91 -2.68
N GLU A 44 -7.12 -2.95 -3.11
CA GLU A 44 -6.55 -4.07 -3.85
C GLU A 44 -5.94 -3.63 -5.19
N ALA A 45 -6.66 -2.77 -5.94
CA ALA A 45 -6.15 -2.22 -7.19
C ALA A 45 -4.87 -1.40 -6.99
N THR A 46 -4.80 -0.61 -5.91
CA THR A 46 -3.61 0.19 -5.57
C THR A 46 -2.41 -0.71 -5.27
N ILE A 47 -2.59 -1.76 -4.46
CA ILE A 47 -1.51 -2.69 -4.10
C ILE A 47 -1.03 -3.48 -5.33
N ARG A 48 -1.96 -4.00 -6.15
CA ARG A 48 -1.61 -4.71 -7.38
C ARG A 48 -0.82 -3.81 -8.31
N ARG A 49 -1.31 -2.58 -8.52
CA ARG A 49 -0.64 -1.61 -9.37
C ARG A 49 0.74 -1.23 -8.85
N SER A 50 0.91 -1.10 -7.54
CA SER A 50 2.22 -0.76 -6.97
C SER A 50 3.25 -1.85 -7.25
N ILE A 51 2.86 -3.11 -7.13
CA ILE A 51 3.74 -4.25 -7.44
C ILE A 51 4.08 -4.28 -8.94
N GLU A 52 3.09 -4.11 -9.82
CA GLU A 52 3.28 -4.09 -11.29
C GLU A 52 4.30 -3.04 -11.73
N VAL A 53 4.32 -1.87 -11.09
CA VAL A 53 5.26 -0.79 -11.43
C VAL A 53 6.60 -0.91 -10.70
N GLY A 54 6.79 -1.95 -9.87
CA GLY A 54 8.05 -2.29 -9.20
C GLY A 54 8.23 -1.67 -7.82
N ILE A 55 7.16 -1.39 -7.07
CA ILE A 55 7.22 -1.03 -5.65
C ILE A 55 7.21 -2.33 -4.84
N ASN A 56 8.38 -2.79 -4.37
CA ASN A 56 8.58 -4.01 -3.57
C ASN A 56 9.75 -3.89 -2.59
#